data_AF-A0A1E8PPM3-F1
#
_entry.id   AF-A0A1E8PPM3-F1
#
_cell.length_a   1.000
_cell.length_b   1.000
_cell.length_c   1.000
_cell.angle_alpha   90.00
_cell.angle_beta   90.00
_cell.angle_gamma   90.00
#
_symmetry.space_group_name_H-M   'P 1'
#
loop_
_entity.id
_entity.type
_entity.pdbx_description
1 polymer ?
#
loop_
_entity_poly.entity_id
_entity_poly.type
_entity_poly.pdbx_seq_one_letter_code
_entity_poly.pdbx_strand_id
1 'polypeptide(L)'
;MPRFAPATDRVLLLAATAQHFKVAATTIATPARIDFTAGLVNMEGQVAFAASNASVLTRVGNVASLTSGGMVGDSVTITASIVVDGLTYTASQTISKIYDGVTGNSSRVCYSKTSLSSLASAPATISTAGSTSYPPLNTWGAGTVWEGSPQEFTAGESLYRSDGIFNPASGTTLWSAPYLNALKVGRLSAISADIGEVTAGDLSAVTIHGGPGYPTGVYGWPSNGGNGFHLSQDGFLMGNYSLGKYARFDPNGDIYTPQFRVVGGAATFSGLLSGVVGTFGILQSPGRATGAGGYDLLATGIYFYDGTHPLPYIELGASIT
;
A
#
# COMPACT_ATOMS: atom_id res chain seq x y z
N MET A 1 21.75 -11.69 -97.82
CA MET A 1 22.26 -10.85 -96.71
C MET A 1 21.67 -11.39 -95.42
N PRO A 2 22.47 -11.85 -94.44
CA PRO A 2 21.94 -12.31 -93.17
C PRO A 2 21.63 -11.10 -92.29
N ARG A 3 20.38 -10.95 -91.85
CA ARG A 3 19.97 -9.94 -90.85
C ARG A 3 19.66 -10.66 -89.55
N PHE A 4 20.68 -10.91 -88.74
CA PHE A 4 20.48 -11.30 -87.35
C PHE A 4 21.44 -10.44 -86.53
N ALA A 5 20.91 -9.33 -86.02
CA ALA A 5 21.56 -8.61 -84.93
C ALA A 5 21.55 -9.53 -83.69
N PRO A 6 22.63 -9.56 -82.88
CA PRO A 6 22.65 -10.36 -81.66
C PRO A 6 21.52 -9.92 -80.72
N ALA A 7 20.86 -10.89 -80.06
CA ALA A 7 19.83 -10.59 -79.07
C ALA A 7 20.45 -9.74 -77.96
N THR A 8 19.96 -8.51 -77.81
CA THR A 8 20.37 -7.62 -76.73
C THR A 8 19.21 -7.55 -75.75
N ASP A 9 19.46 -7.93 -74.49
CA ASP A 9 18.44 -7.86 -73.46
C ASP A 9 18.02 -6.40 -73.25
N ARG A 10 16.70 -6.17 -73.25
CA ARG A 10 16.07 -4.86 -73.02
C ARG A 10 15.46 -4.82 -71.64
N VAL A 11 15.67 -3.73 -70.93
CA VAL A 11 15.18 -3.57 -69.56
C VAL A 11 14.66 -2.15 -69.34
N LEU A 12 13.47 -2.05 -68.75
CA LEU A 12 12.95 -0.81 -68.19
C LEU A 12 13.25 -0.83 -66.69
N LEU A 13 13.98 0.18 -66.22
CA LEU A 13 14.26 0.40 -64.81
C LEU A 13 13.47 1.60 -64.32
N LEU A 14 13.02 1.56 -63.06
CA LEU A 14 12.32 2.66 -62.42
C LEU A 14 12.97 2.99 -61.09
N ALA A 15 13.64 4.14 -61.01
CA ALA A 15 14.25 4.63 -59.78
C ALA A 15 13.39 5.73 -59.16
N ALA A 16 13.12 5.63 -57.86
CA ALA A 16 12.43 6.67 -57.10
C ALA A 16 13.41 7.38 -56.15
N THR A 17 13.33 8.71 -56.07
CA THR A 17 14.16 9.53 -55.17
C THR A 17 13.89 9.30 -53.67
N ALA A 18 12.71 8.80 -53.32
CA ALA A 18 12.36 8.30 -52.00
C ALA A 18 11.28 7.22 -52.12
N GLN A 19 11.05 6.46 -51.05
CA GLN A 19 10.01 5.42 -50.99
C GLN A 19 8.77 5.84 -50.20
N HIS A 20 8.82 6.98 -49.52
CA HIS A 20 7.72 7.45 -48.67
C HIS A 20 7.73 8.97 -48.50
N PHE A 21 6.55 9.51 -48.24
CA PHE A 21 6.35 10.85 -47.68
C PHE A 21 6.22 10.73 -46.16
N LYS A 22 7.14 11.33 -45.40
CA LYS A 22 6.93 11.53 -43.96
C LYS A 22 6.07 12.75 -43.75
N VAL A 23 4.84 12.55 -43.30
CA VAL A 23 3.89 13.61 -43.01
C VAL A 23 4.01 13.91 -41.52
N ALA A 24 4.64 15.04 -41.19
CA ALA A 24 4.72 15.51 -39.81
C ALA A 24 3.31 15.76 -39.27
N ALA A 25 3.14 15.72 -37.95
CA ALA A 25 1.88 16.09 -37.29
C ALA A 25 1.40 17.51 -37.67
N THR A 26 2.30 18.36 -38.16
CA THR A 26 2.05 19.73 -38.65
C THR A 26 1.84 19.81 -40.18
N THR A 27 1.37 18.71 -40.81
CA THR A 27 0.90 18.54 -42.20
C THR A 27 1.88 18.76 -43.36
N ILE A 28 3.11 19.20 -43.11
CA ILE A 28 4.14 19.30 -44.16
C ILE A 28 4.78 17.92 -44.38
N ALA A 29 4.75 17.45 -45.62
CA ALA A 29 5.38 16.19 -46.01
C ALA A 29 6.85 16.38 -46.42
N THR A 30 7.72 15.46 -46.01
CA THR A 30 9.13 15.39 -46.41
C THR A 30 9.42 14.05 -47.08
N PRO A 31 9.98 14.00 -48.31
CA PRO A 31 10.27 15.15 -49.18
C PRO A 31 9.00 15.80 -49.73
N ALA A 32 9.05 17.04 -50.22
CA ALA A 32 7.86 17.69 -50.80
C ALA A 32 7.39 17.04 -52.14
N ARG A 33 8.31 16.35 -52.83
CA ARG A 33 8.12 15.72 -54.13
C ARG A 33 9.01 14.48 -54.24
N ILE A 34 8.51 13.43 -54.89
CA ILE A 34 9.25 12.22 -55.24
C ILE A 34 9.27 12.09 -56.75
N ASP A 35 10.47 11.98 -57.30
CA ASP A 35 10.72 11.77 -58.72
C ASP A 35 10.97 10.31 -59.03
N PHE A 36 10.35 9.87 -60.12
CA PHE A 36 10.48 8.55 -60.71
C PHE A 36 11.17 8.70 -62.06
N THR A 37 12.41 8.24 -62.14
CA THR A 37 13.22 8.30 -63.37
C THR A 37 13.20 6.92 -64.02
N ALA A 38 12.68 6.88 -65.25
CA ALA A 38 12.72 5.67 -66.06
C ALA A 38 14.05 5.56 -66.81
N GLY A 39 14.81 4.50 -66.54
CA GLY A 39 16.02 4.14 -67.26
C GLY A 39 15.73 3.10 -68.34
N LEU A 40 16.20 3.35 -69.55
CA LEU A 40 16.06 2.41 -70.67
C LEU A 40 17.42 1.80 -70.99
N VAL A 41 17.49 0.47 -71.05
CA VAL A 41 18.70 -0.27 -71.44
C VAL A 41 18.45 -0.96 -72.77
N ASN A 42 19.31 -0.70 -73.77
CA ASN A 42 19.23 -1.24 -75.14
C ASN A 42 17.88 -0.99 -75.86
N MET A 43 17.17 0.06 -75.44
CA MET A 43 15.95 0.55 -76.07
C MET A 43 15.83 2.06 -75.85
N GLU A 44 15.09 2.73 -76.73
CA GLU A 44 14.85 4.17 -76.67
C GLU A 44 13.37 4.45 -76.87
N GLY A 45 12.93 5.61 -76.37
CA GLY A 45 11.55 6.07 -76.55
C GLY A 45 10.99 6.73 -75.31
N GLN A 46 9.70 7.06 -75.42
CA GLN A 46 8.96 7.77 -74.40
C GLN A 46 8.22 6.78 -73.49
N VAL A 47 8.49 6.81 -72.19
CA VAL A 47 7.91 5.86 -71.21
C VAL A 47 6.57 6.34 -70.68
N ALA A 48 5.48 5.60 -70.82
CA ALA A 48 4.21 5.97 -70.18
C ALA A 48 4.30 5.76 -68.65
N PHE A 49 3.67 6.64 -67.88
CA PHE A 49 3.56 6.51 -66.43
C PHE A 49 2.10 6.50 -66.03
N ALA A 50 1.73 5.58 -65.15
CA ALA A 50 0.41 5.47 -64.57
C ALA A 50 0.50 5.31 -63.05
N ALA A 51 -0.38 5.99 -62.32
CA ALA A 51 -0.61 5.71 -60.91
C ALA A 51 -1.70 4.65 -60.78
N SER A 52 -1.60 3.79 -59.75
CA SER A 52 -2.60 2.74 -59.46
C SER A 52 -3.95 3.29 -58.96
N ASN A 53 -4.06 4.60 -58.76
CA ASN A 53 -5.26 5.32 -58.35
C ASN A 53 -5.26 6.72 -58.99
N ALA A 54 -6.18 7.60 -58.59
CA ALA A 54 -6.32 8.95 -59.14
C ALA A 54 -5.19 9.94 -58.74
N SER A 55 -4.04 9.47 -58.24
CA SER A 55 -2.89 10.32 -57.93
C SER A 55 -2.38 11.05 -59.16
N VAL A 56 -2.08 12.33 -59.00
CA VAL A 56 -1.65 13.22 -60.08
C VAL A 56 -0.14 13.17 -60.22
N LEU A 57 0.34 12.84 -61.42
CA LEU A 57 1.75 12.87 -61.79
C LEU A 57 2.03 14.05 -62.71
N THR A 58 3.07 14.82 -62.42
CA THR A 58 3.64 15.79 -63.36
C THR A 58 4.81 15.16 -64.09
N ARG A 59 4.82 15.27 -65.42
CA ARG A 59 5.78 14.56 -66.28
C ARG A 59 6.66 15.53 -67.06
N VAL A 60 7.96 15.25 -67.06
CA VAL A 60 8.95 15.91 -67.91
C VAL A 60 9.87 14.83 -68.50
N GLY A 61 9.76 14.55 -69.80
CA GLY A 61 10.51 13.48 -70.47
C GLY A 61 10.23 12.09 -69.87
N ASN A 62 11.29 11.36 -69.52
CA ASN A 62 11.22 10.06 -68.84
C ASN A 62 11.29 10.18 -67.31
N VAL A 63 10.90 11.33 -66.77
CA VAL A 63 10.70 11.55 -65.33
C VAL A 63 9.23 11.86 -65.06
N ALA A 64 8.61 11.08 -64.19
CA ALA A 64 7.33 11.41 -63.57
C ALA A 64 7.58 11.86 -62.14
N SER A 65 6.75 12.76 -61.62
CA SER A 65 6.89 13.21 -60.26
C SER A 65 5.57 13.40 -59.55
N LEU A 66 5.59 13.02 -58.28
CA LEU A 66 4.46 12.96 -57.38
C LEU A 66 4.73 13.91 -56.22
N THR A 67 3.77 14.76 -55.88
CA THR A 67 3.80 15.53 -54.64
C THR A 67 2.91 14.85 -53.60
N SER A 68 3.15 15.11 -52.31
CA SER A 68 2.31 14.53 -51.24
C SER A 68 0.84 14.92 -51.37
N GLY A 69 0.56 16.16 -51.79
CA GLY A 69 -0.80 16.66 -52.05
C GLY A 69 -1.43 16.12 -53.34
N GLY A 70 -0.62 15.75 -54.34
CA GLY A 70 -1.08 15.09 -55.56
C GLY A 70 -1.36 13.59 -55.38
N MET A 71 -0.87 12.99 -54.29
CA MET A 71 -1.09 11.58 -53.96
C MET A 71 -2.46 11.36 -53.29
N VAL A 72 -3.31 10.56 -53.93
CA VAL A 72 -4.60 10.12 -53.41
C VAL A 72 -4.40 8.88 -52.53
N GLY A 73 -4.91 8.91 -51.29
CA GLY A 73 -4.70 7.86 -50.30
C GLY A 73 -3.30 7.86 -49.66
N ASP A 74 -3.01 6.80 -48.92
CA ASP A 74 -1.77 6.61 -48.16
C ASP A 74 -0.77 5.65 -48.81
N SER A 75 -1.16 5.00 -49.92
CA SER A 75 -0.28 4.17 -50.74
C SER A 75 -0.67 4.30 -52.20
N VAL A 76 0.33 4.41 -53.08
CA VAL A 76 0.16 4.45 -54.53
C VAL A 76 1.30 3.68 -55.20
N THR A 77 0.97 2.90 -56.22
CA THR A 77 1.97 2.26 -57.08
C THR A 77 2.07 3.01 -58.39
N ILE A 78 3.28 3.47 -58.71
CA ILE A 78 3.60 4.11 -59.98
C ILE A 78 4.18 3.05 -60.91
N THR A 79 3.55 2.87 -62.06
CA THR A 79 3.97 1.94 -63.10
C THR A 79 4.46 2.71 -64.31
N ALA A 80 5.71 2.46 -64.69
CA ALA A 80 6.31 2.88 -65.93
C ALA A 80 6.10 1.77 -66.99
N SER A 81 5.72 2.12 -68.21
CA SER A 81 5.57 1.16 -69.31
C SER A 81 6.05 1.69 -70.65
N ILE A 82 6.60 0.83 -71.49
CA ILE A 82 6.95 1.14 -72.88
C ILE A 82 6.72 -0.09 -73.75
N VAL A 83 6.25 0.13 -74.99
CA VAL A 83 6.11 -0.93 -75.99
C VAL A 83 7.22 -0.78 -77.02
N VAL A 84 8.05 -1.81 -77.18
CA VAL A 84 9.14 -1.84 -78.16
C VAL A 84 9.05 -3.16 -78.93
N ASP A 85 8.97 -3.08 -80.25
CA ASP A 85 8.83 -4.25 -81.14
C ASP A 85 7.70 -5.21 -80.75
N GLY A 86 6.57 -4.66 -80.27
CA GLY A 86 5.39 -5.43 -79.88
C GLY A 86 5.44 -6.05 -78.48
N LEU A 87 6.52 -5.86 -77.72
CA LEU A 87 6.66 -6.30 -76.33
C LEU A 87 6.50 -5.13 -75.35
N THR A 88 5.70 -5.33 -74.31
CA THR A 88 5.51 -4.35 -73.24
C THR A 88 6.48 -4.61 -72.11
N TYR A 89 7.31 -3.62 -71.80
CA TYR A 89 8.20 -3.61 -70.64
C TYR A 89 7.56 -2.77 -69.55
N THR A 90 7.53 -3.28 -68.31
CA THR A 90 6.97 -2.57 -67.16
C THR A 90 7.94 -2.56 -65.99
N ALA A 91 7.90 -1.48 -65.22
CA ALA A 91 8.57 -1.38 -63.93
C ALA A 91 7.68 -0.59 -62.98
N SER A 92 7.63 -0.97 -61.71
CA SER A 92 6.71 -0.36 -60.74
C SER A 92 7.41 -0.04 -59.43
N GLN A 93 7.00 1.05 -58.79
CA GLN A 93 7.46 1.49 -57.48
C GLN A 93 6.25 1.89 -56.63
N THR A 94 6.15 1.38 -55.41
CA THR A 94 5.10 1.77 -54.46
C THR A 94 5.62 2.82 -53.49
N ILE A 95 4.86 3.90 -53.32
CA ILE A 95 5.12 4.98 -52.38
C ILE A 95 4.01 5.00 -51.33
N SER A 96 4.38 5.22 -50.07
CA SER A 96 3.43 5.40 -48.98
C SER A 96 3.55 6.77 -48.30
N LYS A 97 2.48 7.17 -47.61
CA LYS A 97 2.52 8.23 -46.59
C LYS A 97 2.72 7.58 -45.23
N ILE A 98 3.68 8.10 -44.47
CA ILE A 98 3.93 7.71 -43.08
C ILE A 98 3.62 8.93 -42.23
N TYR A 99 2.67 8.80 -41.31
CA TYR A 99 2.27 9.88 -40.41
C TYR A 99 2.98 9.71 -39.06
N ASP A 100 3.47 10.82 -38.52
CA ASP A 100 3.93 10.85 -37.14
C ASP A 100 2.74 10.75 -36.17
N GLY A 101 2.94 10.10 -35.03
CA GLY A 101 1.95 10.07 -33.96
C GLY A 101 1.79 11.43 -33.27
N VAL A 102 0.62 11.70 -32.72
CA VAL A 102 0.40 12.87 -31.84
C VAL A 102 0.94 12.56 -30.45
N THR A 103 1.57 13.53 -29.80
CA THR A 103 1.99 13.40 -28.39
C THR A 103 0.79 13.05 -27.53
N GLY A 104 0.85 11.94 -26.80
CA GLY A 104 -0.21 11.51 -25.90
C GLY A 104 -0.32 12.37 -24.64
N ASN A 105 -1.44 12.21 -23.93
CA ASN A 105 -1.60 12.79 -22.59
C ASN A 105 -0.56 12.20 -21.62
N SER A 106 -0.16 12.98 -20.62
CA SER A 106 0.83 12.54 -19.63
C SER A 106 0.39 12.87 -18.20
N SER A 107 0.79 12.05 -17.23
CA SER A 107 0.42 12.24 -15.82
C SER A 107 1.19 13.41 -15.20
N ARG A 108 0.53 14.09 -14.27
CA ARG A 108 1.10 15.14 -13.42
C ARG A 108 0.73 14.85 -11.98
N VAL A 109 1.56 15.33 -11.08
CA VAL A 109 1.36 15.21 -9.63
C VAL A 109 1.79 16.54 -9.00
N CYS A 110 1.05 16.97 -7.99
CA CYS A 110 1.47 18.06 -7.13
C CYS A 110 1.10 17.77 -5.68
N TYR A 111 1.74 18.49 -4.78
CA TYR A 111 1.64 18.33 -3.35
C TYR A 111 1.37 19.67 -2.68
N SER A 112 0.63 19.65 -1.58
CA SER A 112 0.48 20.79 -0.68
C SER A 112 0.45 20.27 0.74
N LYS A 113 1.26 20.85 1.62
CA LYS A 113 1.11 20.67 3.06
C LYS A 113 0.03 21.60 3.60
N THR A 114 -0.53 21.23 4.74
CA THR A 114 -1.52 22.06 5.46
C THR A 114 -1.60 21.67 6.93
N SER A 115 -1.98 22.61 7.78
CA SER A 115 -2.38 22.36 9.17
C SER A 115 -3.90 22.20 9.33
N LEU A 116 -4.66 22.25 8.23
CA LEU A 116 -6.09 21.97 8.23
C LEU A 116 -6.33 20.49 8.57
N SER A 117 -7.45 20.22 9.23
CA SER A 117 -7.89 18.84 9.52
C SER A 117 -8.27 18.07 8.25
N SER A 118 -8.74 18.78 7.22
CA SER A 118 -8.96 18.25 5.88
C SER A 118 -8.96 19.34 4.81
N LEU A 119 -8.70 18.94 3.57
CA LEU A 119 -8.98 19.76 2.38
C LEU A 119 -10.38 19.46 1.82
N ALA A 120 -10.97 20.46 1.18
CA ALA A 120 -12.23 20.33 0.46
C ALA A 120 -12.08 19.45 -0.79
N SER A 121 -13.18 18.82 -1.22
CA SER A 121 -13.25 18.09 -2.50
C SER A 121 -13.84 18.90 -3.65
N ALA A 122 -14.26 20.15 -3.37
CA ALA A 122 -14.80 21.08 -4.35
C ALA A 122 -13.76 22.18 -4.67
N PRO A 123 -13.50 22.49 -5.95
CA PRO A 123 -14.07 21.83 -7.14
C PRO A 123 -13.50 20.41 -7.33
N ALA A 124 -14.29 19.50 -7.91
CA ALA A 124 -13.85 18.11 -8.14
C ALA A 124 -12.67 18.04 -9.14
N THR A 125 -12.60 18.99 -10.06
CA THR A 125 -11.47 19.18 -10.97
C THR A 125 -11.19 20.65 -11.20
N ILE A 126 -9.94 20.98 -11.58
CA ILE A 126 -9.54 22.32 -12.01
C ILE A 126 -8.58 22.24 -13.19
N SER A 127 -8.74 23.15 -14.15
CA SER A 127 -7.87 23.24 -15.34
C SER A 127 -6.84 24.34 -15.16
N THR A 128 -5.61 24.07 -15.54
CA THR A 128 -4.48 25.01 -15.51
C THR A 128 -3.76 25.00 -16.86
N ALA A 129 -3.15 26.12 -17.23
CA ALA A 129 -2.46 26.26 -18.51
C ALA A 129 -1.01 25.73 -18.42
N GLY A 130 -0.61 24.88 -19.35
CA GLY A 130 0.72 24.30 -19.42
C GLY A 130 0.92 23.06 -18.56
N SER A 131 2.11 22.48 -18.68
CA SER A 131 2.52 21.24 -18.02
C SER A 131 3.29 21.46 -16.72
N THR A 132 3.61 22.71 -16.40
CA THR A 132 4.41 23.15 -15.24
C THR A 132 3.63 24.11 -14.33
N SER A 133 2.31 24.20 -14.53
CA SER A 133 1.43 24.96 -13.65
C SER A 133 0.74 24.03 -12.67
N TYR A 134 0.41 24.57 -11.50
CA TYR A 134 -0.25 23.86 -10.42
C TYR A 134 -1.58 24.51 -10.08
N PRO A 135 -2.47 23.80 -9.36
CA PRO A 135 -3.72 24.38 -8.89
C PRO A 135 -3.48 25.70 -8.15
N PRO A 136 -4.32 26.74 -8.36
CA PRO A 136 -4.19 28.01 -7.68
C PRO A 136 -4.15 27.90 -6.15
N LEU A 137 -3.54 28.90 -5.52
CA LEU A 137 -3.56 29.08 -4.07
C LEU A 137 -5.00 28.98 -3.55
N ASN A 138 -5.17 28.31 -2.41
CA ASN A 138 -6.45 28.16 -1.71
C ASN A 138 -7.54 27.33 -2.41
N THR A 139 -7.26 26.67 -3.55
CA THR A 139 -8.29 25.97 -4.35
C THR A 139 -9.14 25.00 -3.52
N TRP A 140 -8.50 24.22 -2.63
CA TRP A 140 -9.19 23.22 -1.79
C TRP A 140 -9.03 23.48 -0.30
N GLY A 141 -8.49 24.63 0.10
CA GLY A 141 -8.32 24.97 1.50
C GLY A 141 -7.42 26.18 1.68
N ALA A 142 -7.80 27.08 2.58
CA ALA A 142 -7.02 28.28 2.87
C ALA A 142 -5.58 27.92 3.31
N GLY A 143 -4.60 28.63 2.74
CA GLY A 143 -3.17 28.42 2.97
C GLY A 143 -2.51 27.36 2.08
N THR A 144 -3.24 26.67 1.20
CA THR A 144 -2.65 25.62 0.34
C THR A 144 -1.85 26.20 -0.82
N VAL A 145 -0.60 25.76 -0.95
CA VAL A 145 0.31 26.09 -2.07
C VAL A 145 0.75 24.79 -2.71
N TRP A 146 0.48 24.64 -4.00
CA TRP A 146 0.74 23.41 -4.75
C TRP A 146 2.08 23.45 -5.47
N GLU A 147 2.90 22.41 -5.28
CA GLU A 147 4.25 22.29 -5.84
C GLU A 147 4.50 20.89 -6.41
N GLY A 148 5.46 20.74 -7.32
CA GLY A 148 5.77 19.46 -7.97
C GLY A 148 6.52 18.45 -7.10
N SER A 149 7.09 18.90 -5.99
CA SER A 149 7.80 18.05 -5.03
C SER A 149 7.08 18.03 -3.68
N PRO A 150 7.12 16.91 -2.94
CA PRO A 150 6.64 16.87 -1.57
C PRO A 150 7.33 17.93 -0.70
N GLN A 151 6.54 18.73 0.00
CA GLN A 151 7.05 19.72 0.94
C GLN A 151 7.41 19.05 2.27
N GLU A 152 8.47 19.51 2.94
CA GLU A 152 8.78 19.11 4.31
C GLU A 152 7.69 19.60 5.28
N PHE A 153 7.28 18.70 6.18
CA PHE A 153 6.20 18.94 7.13
C PHE A 153 6.50 18.35 8.50
N THR A 154 5.87 18.95 9.51
CA THR A 154 6.11 18.72 10.94
C THR A 154 4.87 18.10 11.60
N ALA A 155 5.01 17.77 12.90
CA ALA A 155 3.90 17.22 13.65
C ALA A 155 2.73 18.23 13.71
N GLY A 156 1.53 17.77 13.35
CA GLY A 156 0.33 18.62 13.27
C GLY A 156 0.08 19.21 11.88
N GLU A 157 0.99 18.97 10.93
CA GLU A 157 0.76 19.19 9.51
C GLU A 157 0.46 17.85 8.80
N SER A 158 -0.25 17.95 7.68
CA SER A 158 -0.55 16.87 6.78
C SER A 158 -0.09 17.21 5.37
N LEU A 159 0.33 16.20 4.61
CA LEU A 159 0.72 16.35 3.21
C LEU A 159 -0.41 15.79 2.33
N TYR A 160 -0.97 16.65 1.48
CA TYR A 160 -1.95 16.29 0.48
C TYR A 160 -1.32 16.18 -0.91
N ARG A 161 -1.91 15.35 -1.75
CA ARG A 161 -1.53 15.14 -3.15
C ARG A 161 -2.74 15.37 -4.06
N SER A 162 -2.49 15.95 -5.23
CA SER A 162 -3.45 16.01 -6.34
C SER A 162 -2.79 15.42 -7.58
N ASP A 163 -3.55 14.60 -8.31
CA ASP A 163 -3.13 14.01 -9.57
C ASP A 163 -3.75 14.77 -10.74
N GLY A 164 -2.98 14.94 -11.80
CA GLY A 164 -3.39 15.68 -13.00
C GLY A 164 -3.08 14.94 -14.30
N ILE A 165 -3.76 15.34 -15.37
CA ILE A 165 -3.54 14.84 -16.73
C ILE A 165 -3.24 16.04 -17.62
N PHE A 166 -2.03 16.13 -18.15
CA PHE A 166 -1.64 17.14 -19.14
C PHE A 166 -1.99 16.65 -20.55
N ASN A 167 -2.76 17.45 -21.27
CA ASN A 167 -3.08 17.24 -22.68
C ASN A 167 -2.26 18.22 -23.55
N PRO A 168 -1.28 17.74 -24.35
CA PRO A 168 -0.46 18.60 -25.19
C PRO A 168 -1.23 19.24 -26.35
N ALA A 169 -2.38 18.69 -26.76
CA ALA A 169 -3.20 19.24 -27.84
C ALA A 169 -3.96 20.49 -27.39
N SER A 170 -4.46 20.52 -26.14
CA SER A 170 -5.11 21.72 -25.57
C SER A 170 -4.13 22.62 -24.80
N GLY A 171 -2.94 22.12 -24.47
CA GLY A 171 -1.96 22.84 -23.66
C GLY A 171 -2.41 23.02 -22.21
N THR A 172 -3.26 22.15 -21.68
CA THR A 172 -3.83 22.27 -20.32
C THR A 172 -3.59 21.04 -19.47
N THR A 173 -3.48 21.24 -18.16
CA THR A 173 -3.48 20.17 -17.15
C THR A 173 -4.80 20.21 -16.38
N LEU A 174 -5.54 19.10 -16.40
CA LEU A 174 -6.73 18.89 -15.58
C LEU A 174 -6.32 18.17 -14.29
N TRP A 175 -6.50 18.83 -13.15
CA TRP A 175 -6.20 18.32 -11.82
C TRP A 175 -7.46 17.83 -11.12
N SER A 176 -7.34 16.74 -10.37
CA SER A 176 -8.42 16.20 -9.53
C SER A 176 -8.36 16.75 -8.10
N ALA A 177 -9.48 16.69 -7.38
CA ALA A 177 -9.52 17.00 -5.96
C ALA A 177 -8.47 16.20 -5.17
N PRO A 178 -7.87 16.81 -4.13
CA PRO A 178 -6.72 16.23 -3.45
C PRO A 178 -7.11 15.17 -2.43
N TYR A 179 -6.16 14.31 -2.10
CA TYR A 179 -6.28 13.28 -1.07
C TYR A 179 -5.09 13.31 -0.11
N LEU A 180 -5.29 12.78 1.10
CA LEU A 180 -4.26 12.70 2.12
C LEU A 180 -3.17 11.72 1.68
N ASN A 181 -1.94 12.20 1.55
CA ASN A 181 -0.79 11.40 1.14
C ASN A 181 0.04 10.94 2.35
N ALA A 182 0.22 11.82 3.33
CA ALA A 182 0.91 11.49 4.57
C ALA A 182 0.43 12.33 5.75
N LEU A 183 0.43 11.72 6.93
CA LEU A 183 0.15 12.37 8.21
C LEU A 183 1.36 12.18 9.13
N LYS A 184 1.85 13.26 9.72
CA LYS A 184 2.93 13.23 10.71
C LYS A 184 2.39 13.81 12.01
N VAL A 185 2.45 13.01 13.07
CA VAL A 185 1.90 13.35 14.38
C VAL A 185 2.97 13.13 15.44
N GLY A 186 3.04 14.04 16.41
CA GLY A 186 3.92 13.89 17.56
C GLY A 186 3.25 13.09 18.67
N ARG A 187 1.99 13.42 18.99
CA ARG A 187 1.17 12.72 19.97
C ARG A 187 -0.25 12.59 19.45
N LEU A 188 -0.85 11.44 19.69
CA LEU A 188 -2.26 11.16 19.43
C LEU A 188 -2.97 11.09 20.78
N SER A 189 -4.03 11.88 20.99
CA SER A 189 -4.64 12.06 22.32
C SER A 189 -6.08 11.55 22.45
N ALA A 190 -6.66 10.92 21.42
CA ALA A 190 -8.03 10.40 21.48
C ALA A 190 -8.29 9.39 20.34
N ILE A 191 -7.53 8.31 20.27
CA ILE A 191 -7.72 7.28 19.24
C ILE A 191 -8.57 6.14 19.80
N SER A 192 -9.60 5.76 19.06
CA SER A 192 -10.24 4.45 19.16
C SER A 192 -9.82 3.63 17.96
N ALA A 193 -9.22 2.48 18.18
CA ALA A 193 -8.73 1.60 17.13
C ALA A 193 -8.88 0.14 17.54
N ASP A 194 -9.26 -0.70 16.58
CA ASP A 194 -9.11 -2.16 16.68
C ASP A 194 -7.66 -2.48 16.28
N ILE A 195 -6.84 -2.78 17.29
CA ILE A 195 -5.41 -3.01 17.14
C ILE A 195 -5.13 -4.51 17.33
N GLY A 196 -4.37 -5.08 16.41
CA GLY A 196 -3.85 -6.44 16.55
C GLY A 196 -2.67 -6.48 17.51
N GLU A 197 -1.51 -6.88 17.02
CA GLU A 197 -0.29 -6.90 17.81
C GLU A 197 0.26 -5.48 18.08
N VAL A 198 0.59 -5.21 19.34
CA VAL A 198 1.21 -3.96 19.77
C VAL A 198 2.62 -4.24 20.27
N THR A 199 3.63 -3.78 19.53
CA THR A 199 5.00 -3.67 20.03
C THR A 199 5.21 -2.26 20.58
N ALA A 200 5.26 -2.12 21.90
CA ALA A 200 5.52 -0.86 22.59
C ALA A 200 6.75 -0.98 23.49
N GLY A 201 7.43 0.14 23.75
CA GLY A 201 8.47 0.21 24.78
C GLY A 201 7.84 0.11 26.17
N ASP A 202 7.27 1.23 26.63
CA ASP A 202 6.56 1.31 27.91
C ASP A 202 5.09 1.71 27.69
N LEU A 203 4.20 1.09 28.47
CA LEU A 203 2.79 1.43 28.57
C LEU A 203 2.50 1.94 29.98
N SER A 204 2.15 3.23 30.10
CA SER A 204 1.86 3.90 31.38
C SER A 204 0.42 4.41 31.44
N ALA A 205 -0.19 4.42 32.63
CA ALA A 205 -1.57 4.88 32.85
C ALA A 205 -2.60 4.13 31.97
N VAL A 206 -2.38 2.83 31.78
CA VAL A 206 -3.25 1.95 30.99
C VAL A 206 -4.20 1.18 31.89
N THR A 207 -5.43 1.03 31.42
CA THR A 207 -6.39 0.04 31.95
C THR A 207 -6.56 -1.07 30.93
N ILE A 208 -6.22 -2.30 31.31
CA ILE A 208 -6.40 -3.50 30.47
C ILE A 208 -7.47 -4.37 31.12
N HIS A 209 -8.53 -4.69 30.37
CA HIS A 209 -9.62 -5.53 30.85
C HIS A 209 -10.07 -6.49 29.77
N GLY A 210 -10.68 -7.60 30.17
CA GLY A 210 -11.16 -8.60 29.22
C GLY A 210 -12.10 -9.62 29.83
N GLY A 211 -12.95 -10.18 28.96
CA GLY A 211 -13.92 -11.21 29.31
C GLY A 211 -15.31 -10.66 29.69
N PRO A 212 -16.35 -11.52 29.64
CA PRO A 212 -17.75 -11.09 29.86
C PRO A 212 -18.03 -10.45 31.22
N GLY A 213 -17.20 -10.72 32.24
CA GLY A 213 -17.32 -10.08 33.55
C GLY A 213 -16.98 -8.59 33.54
N TYR A 214 -16.00 -8.16 32.73
CA TYR A 214 -15.42 -6.81 32.80
C TYR A 214 -15.62 -6.06 31.48
N PRO A 215 -16.85 -5.62 31.14
CA PRO A 215 -17.16 -4.98 29.85
C PRO A 215 -16.71 -3.51 29.75
N THR A 216 -16.19 -2.94 30.85
CA THR A 216 -15.74 -1.55 30.91
C THR A 216 -14.42 -1.48 31.67
N GLY A 217 -13.67 -0.39 31.51
CA GLY A 217 -12.45 -0.12 32.26
C GLY A 217 -12.68 0.40 33.69
N VAL A 218 -13.84 0.13 34.32
CA VAL A 218 -14.11 0.52 35.71
C VAL A 218 -13.61 -0.56 36.65
N TYR A 219 -12.79 -0.18 37.64
CA TYR A 219 -12.31 -1.11 38.66
C TYR A 219 -13.45 -1.55 39.59
N GLY A 220 -13.71 -2.85 39.66
CA GLY A 220 -14.71 -3.43 40.54
C GLY A 220 -15.03 -4.88 40.21
N TRP A 221 -15.61 -5.60 41.17
CA TRP A 221 -16.05 -6.98 40.93
C TRP A 221 -17.30 -7.03 40.04
N PRO A 222 -17.38 -7.99 39.12
CA PRO A 222 -18.51 -8.09 38.21
C PRO A 222 -19.75 -8.65 38.91
N SER A 223 -20.90 -7.98 38.73
CA SER A 223 -22.21 -8.39 39.27
C SER A 223 -23.02 -9.26 38.31
N ASN A 224 -22.52 -9.49 37.09
CA ASN A 224 -23.24 -10.13 36.00
C ASN A 224 -23.03 -11.65 35.91
N GLY A 225 -22.38 -12.27 36.91
CA GLY A 225 -22.03 -13.69 36.90
C GLY A 225 -20.97 -14.10 35.87
N GLY A 226 -20.43 -13.15 35.10
CA GLY A 226 -19.34 -13.38 34.15
C GLY A 226 -17.98 -13.48 34.85
N ASN A 227 -17.00 -14.01 34.11
CA ASN A 227 -15.59 -14.07 34.51
C ASN A 227 -14.74 -13.22 33.55
N GLY A 228 -13.50 -12.94 33.95
CA GLY A 228 -12.55 -12.17 33.15
C GLY A 228 -11.45 -11.61 34.03
N PHE A 229 -10.89 -10.48 33.62
CA PHE A 229 -9.88 -9.77 34.39
C PHE A 229 -9.94 -8.26 34.17
N HIS A 230 -9.38 -7.53 35.12
CA HIS A 230 -9.13 -6.09 35.06
C HIS A 230 -7.78 -5.77 35.68
N LEU A 231 -6.96 -4.97 35.00
CA LEU A 231 -5.66 -4.48 35.45
C LEU A 231 -5.61 -2.96 35.27
N SER A 232 -5.31 -2.24 36.35
CA SER A 232 -5.17 -0.78 36.35
C SER A 232 -4.34 -0.30 37.55
N GLN A 233 -4.24 1.01 37.74
CA GLN A 233 -3.62 1.61 38.94
C GLN A 233 -4.25 1.17 40.27
N ASP A 234 -5.53 0.77 40.24
CA ASP A 234 -6.27 0.36 41.45
C ASP A 234 -6.01 -1.09 41.85
N GLY A 235 -5.30 -1.86 40.99
CA GLY A 235 -4.93 -3.25 41.23
C GLY A 235 -5.27 -4.18 40.07
N PHE A 236 -5.13 -5.48 40.35
CA PHE A 236 -5.48 -6.57 39.44
C PHE A 236 -6.63 -7.41 40.04
N LEU A 237 -7.72 -7.55 39.29
CA LEU A 237 -8.84 -8.43 39.59
C LEU A 237 -8.91 -9.53 38.53
N MET A 238 -9.14 -10.76 38.96
CA MET A 238 -9.35 -11.91 38.10
C MET A 238 -10.51 -12.74 38.62
N GLY A 239 -11.36 -13.23 37.72
CA GLY A 239 -12.53 -14.04 38.06
C GLY A 239 -13.68 -13.19 38.61
N ASN A 240 -14.45 -13.77 39.53
CA ASN A 240 -15.65 -13.15 40.08
C ASN A 240 -15.80 -13.48 41.57
N TYR A 241 -15.74 -12.45 42.41
CA TYR A 241 -15.87 -12.57 43.86
C TYR A 241 -17.18 -13.24 44.31
N SER A 242 -18.30 -12.89 43.66
CA SER A 242 -19.62 -13.46 43.98
C SER A 242 -19.74 -14.96 43.68
N LEU A 243 -18.87 -15.50 42.82
CA LEU A 243 -18.84 -16.92 42.49
C LEU A 243 -17.86 -17.70 43.37
N GLY A 244 -17.15 -17.03 44.30
CA GLY A 244 -16.13 -17.64 45.13
C GLY A 244 -14.90 -18.13 44.35
N LYS A 245 -14.70 -17.66 43.11
CA LYS A 245 -13.57 -18.01 42.24
C LYS A 245 -12.91 -16.73 41.74
N TYR A 246 -11.94 -16.24 42.50
CA TYR A 246 -11.31 -14.95 42.22
C TYR A 246 -9.86 -14.85 42.71
N ALA A 247 -9.14 -13.88 42.16
CA ALA A 247 -7.90 -13.40 42.72
C ALA A 247 -7.85 -11.87 42.62
N ARG A 248 -7.41 -11.22 43.69
CA ARG A 248 -7.20 -9.77 43.77
C ARG A 248 -5.79 -9.49 44.26
N PHE A 249 -5.13 -8.56 43.60
CA PHE A 249 -3.81 -8.04 43.98
C PHE A 249 -3.92 -6.54 44.08
N ASP A 250 -3.73 -6.01 45.28
CA ASP A 250 -3.84 -4.59 45.55
C ASP A 250 -2.50 -3.88 45.29
N PRO A 251 -2.53 -2.56 45.00
CA PRO A 251 -1.30 -1.78 44.75
C PRO A 251 -0.33 -1.72 45.94
N ASN A 252 -0.81 -2.01 47.15
CA ASN A 252 0.01 -2.10 48.36
C ASN A 252 0.74 -3.45 48.52
N GLY A 253 0.53 -4.40 47.60
CA GLY A 253 1.12 -5.74 47.62
C GLY A 253 0.28 -6.80 48.32
N ASP A 254 -0.91 -6.45 48.85
CA ASP A 254 -1.81 -7.43 49.44
C ASP A 254 -2.46 -8.32 48.37
N ILE A 255 -2.65 -9.59 48.70
CA ILE A 255 -3.23 -10.62 47.81
C ILE A 255 -4.44 -11.23 48.50
N TYR A 256 -5.56 -11.32 47.79
CA TYR A 256 -6.79 -11.93 48.27
C TYR A 256 -7.30 -12.98 47.27
N THR A 257 -7.43 -14.21 47.74
CA THR A 257 -8.13 -15.30 47.05
C THR A 257 -9.01 -16.05 48.06
N PRO A 258 -9.92 -16.95 47.64
CA PRO A 258 -10.82 -17.68 48.54
C PRO A 258 -10.13 -18.46 49.67
N GLN A 259 -8.95 -19.05 49.41
CA GLN A 259 -8.27 -19.96 50.35
C GLN A 259 -6.83 -19.55 50.69
N PHE A 260 -6.32 -18.50 50.04
CA PHE A 260 -4.98 -17.97 50.24
C PHE A 260 -5.03 -16.45 50.23
N ARG A 261 -4.45 -15.82 51.26
CA ARG A 261 -4.28 -14.37 51.30
C ARG A 261 -2.91 -14.00 51.85
N VAL A 262 -2.36 -12.90 51.37
CA VAL A 262 -1.18 -12.22 51.95
C VAL A 262 -1.63 -10.81 52.31
N VAL A 263 -1.63 -10.48 53.59
CA VAL A 263 -2.02 -9.14 54.06
C VAL A 263 -0.96 -8.63 55.01
N GLY A 264 -0.41 -7.45 54.73
CA GLY A 264 0.68 -6.88 55.53
C GLY A 264 1.93 -7.78 55.58
N GLY A 265 2.18 -8.55 54.51
CA GLY A 265 3.27 -9.53 54.41
C GLY A 265 3.01 -10.89 55.08
N ALA A 266 1.86 -11.10 55.74
CA ALA A 266 1.53 -12.37 56.39
C ALA A 266 0.66 -13.26 55.48
N ALA A 267 1.17 -14.43 55.11
CA ALA A 267 0.40 -15.43 54.38
C ALA A 267 -0.55 -16.21 55.31
N THR A 268 -1.83 -16.27 54.97
CA THR A 268 -2.84 -17.11 55.63
C THR A 268 -3.44 -18.06 54.62
N PHE A 269 -3.56 -19.33 55.00
CA PHE A 269 -4.28 -20.35 54.24
C PHE A 269 -5.54 -20.76 55.00
N SER A 270 -6.65 -20.93 54.28
CA SER A 270 -7.88 -21.51 54.79
C SER A 270 -8.23 -22.77 54.00
N GLY A 271 -8.59 -23.84 54.70
CA GLY A 271 -8.83 -25.16 54.11
C GLY A 271 -7.73 -26.17 54.42
N LEU A 272 -7.82 -27.35 53.79
CA LEU A 272 -6.86 -28.43 53.98
C LEU A 272 -5.56 -28.11 53.24
N LEU A 273 -4.46 -28.06 53.99
CA LEU A 273 -3.12 -28.08 53.42
C LEU A 273 -2.75 -29.54 53.10
N SER A 274 -2.46 -29.85 51.84
CA SER A 274 -2.10 -31.21 51.38
C SER A 274 -0.69 -31.23 50.81
N GLY A 275 0.07 -32.29 51.13
CA GLY A 275 1.43 -32.47 50.61
C GLY A 275 2.47 -31.46 51.12
N VAL A 276 2.22 -30.84 52.28
CA VAL A 276 3.17 -29.87 52.86
C VAL A 276 4.40 -30.59 53.40
N VAL A 277 5.58 -30.17 52.94
CA VAL A 277 6.88 -30.63 53.44
C VAL A 277 7.67 -29.39 53.87
N GLY A 278 8.13 -29.35 55.11
CA GLY A 278 8.88 -28.21 55.67
C GLY A 278 8.79 -28.12 57.19
N THR A 279 9.31 -27.03 57.75
CA THR A 279 9.26 -26.74 59.18
C THR A 279 8.04 -25.88 59.51
N PHE A 280 7.15 -26.40 60.36
CA PHE A 280 6.10 -25.59 60.97
C PHE A 280 6.68 -24.90 62.20
N GLY A 281 6.65 -23.57 62.23
CA GLY A 281 7.27 -22.79 63.31
C GLY A 281 6.67 -23.12 64.69
N ILE A 282 5.35 -23.33 64.76
CA ILE A 282 4.67 -23.65 66.00
C ILE A 282 3.42 -24.51 65.71
N LEU A 283 3.39 -25.77 66.20
CA LEU A 283 2.14 -26.43 66.58
C LEU A 283 2.07 -26.32 68.12
N GLN A 284 1.31 -25.36 68.65
CA GLN A 284 1.09 -25.22 70.08
C GLN A 284 -0.41 -25.10 70.34
N SER A 285 -0.89 -25.76 71.38
CA SER A 285 -2.23 -25.53 71.93
C SER A 285 -2.36 -24.04 72.33
N PRO A 286 -3.31 -23.28 71.75
CA PRO A 286 -3.43 -21.86 72.03
C PRO A 286 -3.65 -21.58 73.52
N GLY A 287 -2.78 -20.77 74.13
CA GLY A 287 -2.95 -20.30 75.52
C GLY A 287 -2.63 -21.33 76.61
N ARG A 288 -1.90 -22.42 76.30
CA ARG A 288 -1.53 -23.43 77.29
C ARG A 288 -0.62 -22.86 78.39
N ALA A 289 -1.11 -22.83 79.63
CA ALA A 289 -0.29 -22.55 80.80
C ALA A 289 0.63 -23.73 81.13
N THR A 290 1.77 -23.47 81.80
CA THR A 290 2.69 -24.54 82.24
C THR A 290 1.95 -25.52 83.15
N GLY A 291 1.89 -26.79 82.76
CA GLY A 291 1.16 -27.85 83.49
C GLY A 291 -0.28 -28.08 83.04
N ALA A 292 -0.83 -27.32 82.07
CA ALA A 292 -2.14 -27.57 81.50
C ALA A 292 -2.11 -28.67 80.41
N GLY A 293 -3.27 -29.27 80.12
CA GLY A 293 -3.41 -30.22 79.02
C GLY A 293 -3.28 -29.54 77.65
N GLY A 294 -2.69 -30.22 76.66
CA GLY A 294 -2.49 -29.68 75.32
C GLY A 294 -1.41 -30.38 74.50
N TYR A 295 -0.92 -29.73 73.45
CA TYR A 295 0.13 -30.26 72.57
C TYR A 295 1.11 -29.14 72.20
N ASP A 296 2.41 -29.43 72.16
CA ASP A 296 3.46 -28.50 71.73
C ASP A 296 4.49 -29.22 70.84
N LEU A 297 4.85 -28.63 69.70
CA LEU A 297 6.01 -29.03 68.89
C LEU A 297 7.25 -28.29 69.38
N LEU A 298 8.24 -29.02 69.85
CA LEU A 298 9.57 -28.51 70.21
C LEU A 298 10.61 -29.03 69.21
N ALA A 299 11.85 -28.53 69.30
CA ALA A 299 12.96 -28.95 68.45
C ALA A 299 13.22 -30.48 68.48
N THR A 300 12.78 -31.16 69.53
CA THR A 300 13.00 -32.59 69.79
C THR A 300 11.79 -33.48 69.48
N GLY A 301 10.64 -32.92 69.10
CA GLY A 301 9.45 -33.71 68.76
C GLY A 301 8.12 -33.03 69.11
N ILE A 302 7.02 -33.74 68.86
CA ILE A 302 5.67 -33.33 69.28
C ILE A 302 5.40 -33.93 70.65
N TYR A 303 5.00 -33.08 71.58
CA TYR A 303 4.70 -33.43 72.96
C TYR A 303 3.23 -33.21 73.25
N PHE A 304 2.61 -34.13 73.97
CA PHE A 304 1.24 -33.99 74.44
C PHE A 304 1.25 -34.02 75.96
N TYR A 305 0.38 -33.24 76.58
CA TYR A 305 0.28 -33.09 78.01
C TYR A 305 -1.16 -33.37 78.42
N ASP A 306 -1.34 -34.16 79.46
CA ASP A 306 -2.66 -34.49 80.01
C ASP A 306 -3.17 -33.47 81.04
N GLY A 307 -2.31 -32.53 81.45
CA GLY A 307 -2.63 -31.50 82.44
C GLY A 307 -2.55 -31.98 83.90
N THR A 308 -2.16 -33.24 84.12
CA THR A 308 -2.04 -33.89 85.42
C THR A 308 -0.59 -34.25 85.75
N HIS A 309 0.21 -34.56 84.73
CA HIS A 309 1.62 -34.89 84.87
C HIS A 309 2.53 -33.74 84.40
N PRO A 310 3.68 -33.50 85.07
CA PRO A 310 4.60 -32.42 84.73
C PRO A 310 5.43 -32.70 83.46
N LEU A 311 5.42 -33.93 82.95
CA LEU A 311 6.13 -34.34 81.75
C LEU A 311 5.13 -34.67 80.63
N PRO A 312 5.55 -34.61 79.36
CA PRO A 312 4.72 -35.02 78.24
C PRO A 312 4.25 -36.46 78.42
N TYR A 313 2.94 -36.69 78.30
CA TYR A 313 2.32 -38.00 78.42
C TYR A 313 1.76 -38.41 77.06
N ILE A 314 2.30 -39.49 76.48
CA ILE A 314 1.58 -40.32 75.52
C ILE A 314 1.88 -41.80 75.79
N GLU A 315 0.82 -42.56 76.06
CA GLU A 315 0.70 -43.97 75.69
C GLU A 315 0.02 -44.06 74.32
N LEU A 316 0.72 -44.56 73.29
CA LEU A 316 0.07 -45.09 72.09
C LEU A 316 -0.10 -46.60 72.28
N GLY A 317 -1.16 -46.99 72.97
CA GLY A 317 -1.53 -48.38 73.22
C GLY A 317 -2.42 -48.95 72.12
N ALA A 318 -2.03 -50.11 71.58
CA ALA A 318 -2.84 -50.94 70.70
C ALA A 318 -4.10 -51.47 71.40
N SER A 319 -5.21 -51.52 70.67
CA SER A 319 -6.48 -52.23 70.96
C SER A 319 -6.96 -52.30 72.41
N ILE A 320 -8.02 -51.55 72.73
CA ILE A 320 -8.95 -51.92 73.80
C ILE A 320 -9.79 -53.09 73.27
N THR A 321 -9.59 -54.29 73.82
CA THR A 321 -10.62 -55.36 73.83
C THR A 321 -11.60 -55.14 74.97
#